data_AF-A0A3P9NXT1-F1
#
_entry.id   AF-A0A3P9NXT1-F1
#
_cell.length_a   1.000
_cell.length_b   1.000
_cell.length_c   1.000
_cell.angle_alpha   90.00
_cell.angle_beta   90.00
_cell.angle_gamma   90.00
#
_symmetry.space_group_name_H-M   'P 1'
#
loop_
_entity.id
_entity.type
_entity.pdbx_description
1 polymer ?
#
loop_
_entity_poly.entity_id
_entity_poly.type
_entity_poly.pdbx_seq_one_letter_code
_entity_poly.pdbx_strand_id
1 'polypeptide(L)'
;MSVLDVSIPKFDGPDLLNVEVVLNRSELFRAECKRLMSESESACIRMQNGDSKRLDQRVRDIQFLRKEVEMKLEELIPEIDALEVLQSRVVKALVMNQDAMKVTLLCLEARRKRAPSDRVHDAVDAELLKECSMFQEVTGLLQIVLEQIAEQIRLDRSAKFYLEQDLKEKFQAQNIDNSCALMTVQTIPNMQLSKKNITIATVSPKQWENISDLNIARAEQQKNNSLSLRALVESLLSQSADDMQKQFRATNEALQLNIQLIKAAKTQLEDKLPKVGLNRIKEDLLAAIAESEQFLSLAQARLLLRKERPGKEQCLDAAQIQLLAEVEQLNLHITKLREELALSEEEQRALVRCQLELQENIEIKANSLYIDEVVCMQLREPVVICHV
;
A
#
# COMPACT_ATOMS: atom_id res chain seq x y z
N MET A 1 66.37 36.89 -128.18
CA MET A 1 65.00 37.23 -127.74
C MET A 1 65.03 37.12 -126.21
N SER A 2 65.24 38.21 -125.47
CA SER A 2 64.19 39.14 -124.99
C SER A 2 63.05 38.32 -124.38
N VAL A 3 62.84 38.30 -123.07
CA VAL A 3 62.41 39.46 -122.27
C VAL A 3 62.93 39.35 -120.84
N LEU A 4 63.43 40.48 -120.32
CA LEU A 4 63.67 40.76 -118.91
C LEU A 4 62.35 40.71 -118.14
N ASP A 5 62.21 39.80 -117.16
CA ASP A 5 61.14 39.92 -116.18
C ASP A 5 61.74 40.40 -114.85
N VAL A 6 61.47 41.66 -114.56
CA VAL A 6 61.97 42.41 -113.41
C VAL A 6 61.31 41.84 -112.17
N SER A 7 62.12 41.22 -111.31
CA SER A 7 61.74 40.87 -109.94
C SER A 7 61.47 42.14 -109.14
N ILE A 8 60.20 42.50 -109.00
CA ILE A 8 59.73 43.49 -108.02
C ILE A 8 59.62 42.74 -106.68
N PRO A 9 60.38 43.10 -105.63
CA PRO A 9 60.11 42.58 -104.30
C PRO A 9 58.81 43.23 -103.84
N LYS A 10 57.70 42.49 -103.86
CA LYS A 10 56.54 42.86 -103.04
C LYS A 10 56.97 42.70 -101.59
N PHE A 11 57.40 43.82 -101.00
CA PHE A 11 57.27 44.04 -99.57
C PHE A 11 55.76 44.02 -99.29
N ASP A 12 55.19 42.83 -99.08
CA ASP A 12 53.95 42.70 -98.34
C ASP A 12 54.28 43.07 -96.90
N GLY A 13 54.39 44.39 -96.65
CA GLY A 13 54.29 44.93 -95.31
C GLY A 13 53.02 44.37 -94.66
N PRO A 14 53.00 44.16 -93.34
CA PRO A 14 51.85 43.55 -92.68
C PRO A 14 50.59 44.27 -93.13
N ASP A 15 49.61 43.52 -93.62
CA ASP A 15 48.32 44.04 -94.06
C ASP A 15 47.68 44.80 -92.89
N LEU A 16 47.92 46.11 -92.84
CA LEU A 16 47.62 46.97 -91.69
C LEU A 16 46.12 46.92 -91.37
N LEU A 17 45.28 46.76 -92.40
CA LEU A 17 43.84 46.55 -92.28
C LEU A 17 43.50 45.22 -91.61
N ASN A 18 44.18 44.13 -91.98
CA ASN A 18 43.99 42.82 -91.35
C ASN A 18 44.53 42.78 -89.91
N VAL A 19 45.66 43.43 -89.65
CA VAL A 19 46.19 43.60 -88.28
C VAL A 19 45.23 44.39 -87.40
N GLU A 20 44.65 45.48 -87.91
CA GLU A 20 43.67 46.30 -87.19
C GLU A 20 42.35 45.56 -86.93
N VAL A 21 41.88 44.75 -87.90
CA VAL A 21 40.71 43.86 -87.70
C VAL A 21 40.97 42.79 -86.64
N VAL A 22 42.16 42.19 -86.63
CA VAL A 22 42.56 41.18 -85.64
C VAL A 22 42.73 41.81 -84.24
N LEU A 23 43.30 43.01 -84.15
CA LEU A 23 43.41 43.77 -82.89
C LEU A 23 42.03 44.14 -82.35
N ASN A 24 41.14 44.69 -83.18
CA ASN A 24 39.75 44.99 -82.78
C ASN A 24 39.00 43.73 -82.32
N ARG A 25 39.18 42.59 -83.00
CA ARG A 25 38.60 41.30 -82.57
C ARG A 25 39.18 40.81 -81.23
N SER A 26 40.48 40.98 -81.02
CA SER A 26 41.15 40.65 -79.77
C SER A 26 40.66 41.53 -78.60
N GLU A 27 40.47 42.82 -78.85
CA GLU A 27 39.93 43.77 -77.87
C GLU A 27 38.48 43.45 -77.49
N LEU A 28 37.63 43.14 -78.48
CA LEU A 28 36.26 42.68 -78.25
C LEU A 28 36.21 41.37 -77.45
N PHE A 29 37.04 40.38 -77.80
CA PHE A 29 37.14 39.12 -77.06
C PHE A 29 37.64 39.34 -75.63
N ARG A 30 38.63 40.21 -75.42
CA ARG A 30 39.12 40.57 -74.08
C ARG A 30 38.04 41.28 -73.26
N ALA A 31 37.24 42.14 -73.88
CA ALA A 31 36.10 42.78 -73.23
C ALA A 31 35.03 41.76 -72.84
N GLU A 32 34.74 40.79 -73.71
CA GLU A 32 33.81 39.68 -73.43
C GLU A 32 34.32 38.77 -72.30
N CYS A 33 35.60 38.38 -72.30
CA CYS A 33 36.20 37.64 -71.19
C CYS A 33 36.14 38.42 -69.87
N LYS A 34 36.41 39.73 -69.88
CA LYS A 34 36.29 40.58 -68.68
C LYS A 34 34.85 40.64 -68.17
N ARG A 35 33.88 40.78 -69.05
CA ARG A 35 32.46 40.74 -68.71
C ARG A 35 32.09 39.39 -68.09
N LEU A 36 32.49 38.28 -68.71
CA LEU A 36 32.25 36.93 -68.20
C LEU A 36 32.88 36.71 -66.83
N MET A 37 34.13 37.15 -66.63
CA MET A 37 34.81 37.08 -65.33
C MET A 37 34.04 37.86 -64.24
N SER A 38 33.63 39.09 -64.53
CA SER A 38 32.86 39.92 -63.58
C SER A 38 31.47 39.34 -63.29
N GLU A 39 30.76 38.85 -64.31
CA GLU A 39 29.46 38.20 -64.15
C GLU A 39 29.56 36.91 -63.33
N SER A 40 30.60 36.10 -63.61
CA SER A 40 30.89 34.87 -62.87
C SER A 40 31.27 35.16 -61.42
N GLU A 41 32.15 36.14 -61.17
CA GLU A 41 32.53 36.57 -59.82
C GLU A 41 31.30 37.06 -59.04
N SER A 42 30.50 37.93 -59.65
CA SER A 42 29.26 38.42 -59.05
C SER A 42 28.27 37.30 -58.78
N ALA A 43 28.17 36.30 -59.66
CA ALA A 43 27.33 35.13 -59.46
C ALA A 43 27.84 34.26 -58.30
N CYS A 44 29.15 33.99 -58.22
CA CYS A 44 29.76 33.24 -57.13
C CYS A 44 29.55 33.92 -55.78
N ILE A 45 29.76 35.24 -55.69
CA ILE A 45 29.52 36.01 -54.46
C ILE A 45 28.04 35.93 -54.05
N ARG A 46 27.11 36.08 -55.00
CA ARG A 46 25.67 35.95 -54.72
C ARG A 46 25.30 34.56 -54.20
N MET A 47 25.86 33.51 -54.80
CA MET A 47 25.64 32.13 -54.35
C MET A 47 26.17 31.91 -52.94
N GLN A 48 27.43 32.29 -52.67
CA GLN A 48 28.03 32.16 -51.33
C GLN A 48 27.25 32.92 -50.26
N ASN A 49 26.85 34.16 -50.54
CA ASN A 49 26.02 34.95 -49.63
C ASN A 49 24.65 34.31 -49.41
N GLY A 50 24.06 33.71 -50.45
CA GLY A 50 22.80 32.98 -50.35
C GLY A 50 22.91 31.72 -49.49
N ASP A 51 23.99 30.96 -49.66
CA ASP A 51 24.24 29.73 -48.92
C ASP A 51 24.56 30.01 -47.46
N SER A 52 25.39 31.01 -47.16
CA SER A 52 25.66 31.48 -45.79
C SER A 52 24.37 31.88 -45.06
N LYS A 53 23.49 32.66 -45.69
CA LYS A 53 22.19 33.03 -45.09
C LYS A 53 21.30 31.82 -44.79
N ARG A 54 21.30 30.81 -45.67
CA ARG A 54 20.51 29.58 -45.49
C ARG A 54 21.08 28.70 -44.37
N LEU A 55 22.40 28.57 -44.28
CA LEU A 55 23.08 27.88 -43.18
C LEU A 55 22.80 28.56 -41.85
N ASP A 56 22.90 29.89 -41.78
CA ASP A 56 22.58 30.66 -40.57
C ASP A 56 21.12 30.46 -40.15
N GLN A 57 20.19 30.41 -41.11
CA GLN A 57 18.79 30.12 -40.82
C GLN A 57 18.63 28.69 -40.27
N ARG A 58 19.28 27.71 -40.89
CA ARG A 58 19.22 26.32 -40.44
C ARG A 58 19.76 26.15 -39.02
N VAL A 59 20.86 26.82 -38.68
CA VAL A 59 21.41 26.83 -37.31
C VAL A 59 20.38 27.38 -36.32
N ARG A 60 19.70 28.49 -36.65
CA ARG A 60 18.64 29.07 -35.80
C ARG A 60 17.46 28.11 -35.61
N ASP A 61 17.01 27.44 -36.68
CA ASP A 61 15.91 26.47 -36.61
C ASP A 61 16.29 25.29 -35.69
N ILE A 62 17.52 24.78 -35.81
CA ILE A 62 18.03 23.70 -34.94
C ILE A 62 18.09 24.18 -33.49
N GLN A 63 18.62 25.37 -33.22
CA GLN A 63 18.70 25.94 -31.87
C GLN A 63 17.33 26.08 -31.23
N PHE A 64 16.32 26.53 -32.00
CA PHE A 64 14.95 26.65 -31.53
C PHE A 64 14.40 25.30 -31.05
N LEU A 65 14.40 24.27 -31.91
CA LEU A 65 13.88 22.96 -31.52
C LEU A 65 14.69 22.30 -30.41
N ARG A 66 16.02 22.51 -30.36
CA ARG A 66 16.84 22.02 -29.24
C ARG A 66 16.36 22.59 -27.91
N LYS A 67 16.10 23.89 -27.87
CA LYS A 67 15.60 24.56 -26.65
C LYS A 67 14.23 24.04 -26.23
N GLU A 68 13.33 23.81 -27.19
CA GLU A 68 12.01 23.23 -26.91
C GLU A 68 12.13 21.81 -26.34
N VAL A 69 12.95 20.96 -26.95
CA VAL A 69 13.21 19.58 -26.48
C VAL A 69 13.87 19.57 -25.09
N GLU A 70 14.85 20.46 -24.86
CA GLU A 70 15.54 20.60 -23.58
C GLU A 70 14.59 21.02 -22.46
N MET A 71 13.72 22.01 -22.71
CA MET A 71 12.69 22.44 -21.76
C MET A 71 11.75 21.28 -21.38
N LYS A 72 11.29 20.49 -22.34
CA LYS A 72 10.41 19.33 -22.04
C LYS A 72 11.14 18.24 -21.27
N LEU A 73 12.43 18.05 -21.53
CA LEU A 73 13.26 17.13 -20.78
C LEU A 73 13.46 17.58 -19.32
N GLU A 74 13.72 18.87 -19.10
CA GLU A 74 13.83 19.50 -17.78
C GLU A 74 12.53 19.39 -16.96
N GLU A 75 11.37 19.39 -17.62
CA GLU A 75 10.08 19.18 -16.97
C GLU A 75 9.76 17.70 -16.66
N LEU A 76 10.19 16.77 -17.52
CA LEU A 76 9.86 15.34 -17.42
C LEU A 76 10.73 14.62 -16.39
N ILE A 77 12.01 14.97 -16.28
CA ILE A 77 12.94 14.36 -15.31
C ILE A 77 12.43 14.47 -13.86
N PRO A 78 12.09 15.65 -13.31
CA PRO A 78 11.62 15.75 -11.94
C PRO A 78 10.27 15.05 -11.72
N GLU A 79 9.47 14.89 -12.77
CA GLU A 79 8.21 14.15 -12.68
C GLU A 79 8.45 12.63 -12.54
N ILE A 80 9.44 12.09 -13.26
CA ILE A 80 9.90 10.69 -13.06
C ILE A 80 10.39 10.49 -11.62
N ASP A 81 11.23 11.39 -11.12
CA ASP A 81 11.74 11.30 -9.74
C ASP A 81 10.60 11.34 -8.73
N ALA A 82 9.58 12.18 -8.96
CA ALA A 82 8.41 12.26 -8.09
C ALA A 82 7.55 10.99 -8.11
N LEU A 83 7.41 10.32 -9.27
CA LEU A 83 6.76 9.00 -9.34
C LEU A 83 7.55 7.92 -8.60
N GLU A 84 8.87 7.93 -8.65
CA GLU A 84 9.72 6.97 -7.93
C GLU A 84 9.60 7.15 -6.41
N VAL A 85 9.51 8.39 -5.94
CA VAL A 85 9.21 8.70 -4.53
C VAL A 85 7.81 8.21 -4.15
N LEU A 86 6.80 8.45 -4.98
CA LEU A 86 5.44 7.98 -4.74
C LEU A 86 5.38 6.44 -4.72
N GLN A 87 6.07 5.77 -5.65
CA GLN A 87 6.19 4.31 -5.69
C GLN A 87 6.73 3.78 -4.36
N SER A 88 7.81 4.38 -3.86
CA SER A 88 8.42 4.00 -2.59
C SER A 88 7.46 4.18 -1.41
N ARG A 89 6.65 5.26 -1.41
CA ARG A 89 5.60 5.48 -0.41
C ARG A 89 4.49 4.43 -0.47
N VAL A 90 4.02 4.08 -1.66
CA VAL A 90 3.01 3.02 -1.86
C VAL A 90 3.53 1.66 -1.38
N VAL A 91 4.79 1.31 -1.69
CA VAL A 91 5.42 0.07 -1.21
C VAL A 91 5.48 0.05 0.33
N LYS A 92 5.88 1.17 0.95
CA LYS A 92 5.90 1.27 2.42
C LYS A 92 4.50 1.11 3.01
N ALA A 93 3.50 1.75 2.42
CA ALA A 93 2.11 1.64 2.86
C ALA A 93 1.58 0.20 2.76
N LEU A 94 1.95 -0.52 1.69
CA LEU A 94 1.61 -1.92 1.50
C LEU A 94 2.18 -2.81 2.61
N VAL A 95 3.46 -2.63 2.97
CA VAL A 95 4.11 -3.39 4.05
C VAL A 95 3.43 -3.10 5.39
N MET A 96 3.19 -1.83 5.72
CA MET A 96 2.52 -1.44 6.97
C MET A 96 1.10 -2.01 7.06
N ASN A 97 0.35 -2.02 5.96
CA ASN A 97 -0.97 -2.62 5.88
C ASN A 97 -0.93 -4.15 6.10
N GLN A 98 0.05 -4.84 5.51
CA GLN A 98 0.23 -6.29 5.72
C GLN A 98 0.60 -6.62 7.18
N ASP A 99 1.42 -5.80 7.81
CA ASP A 99 1.79 -5.99 9.21
C ASP A 99 0.59 -5.76 10.15
N ALA A 100 -0.23 -4.73 9.89
CA ALA A 100 -1.49 -4.51 10.61
C ALA A 100 -2.45 -5.70 10.44
N MET A 101 -2.59 -6.23 9.22
CA MET A 101 -3.42 -7.41 8.95
C MET A 101 -2.96 -8.65 9.72
N LYS A 102 -1.64 -8.90 9.80
CA LYS A 102 -1.09 -10.01 10.60
C LYS A 102 -1.50 -9.89 12.07
N VAL A 103 -1.45 -8.68 12.64
CA VAL A 103 -1.88 -8.44 14.02
C VAL A 103 -3.36 -8.77 14.21
N THR A 104 -4.24 -8.34 13.30
CA THR A 104 -5.68 -8.65 13.36
C THR A 104 -5.92 -10.17 13.30
N LEU A 105 -5.19 -10.88 12.43
CA LEU A 105 -5.27 -12.35 12.34
C LEU A 105 -4.78 -13.03 13.63
N LEU A 106 -3.70 -12.56 14.24
CA LEU A 106 -3.21 -13.07 15.52
C LEU A 106 -4.22 -12.83 16.65
N CYS A 107 -4.93 -11.71 16.64
CA CYS A 107 -6.01 -11.44 17.61
C CYS A 107 -7.16 -12.44 17.44
N LEU A 108 -7.60 -12.69 16.20
CA LEU A 108 -8.63 -13.70 15.90
C LEU A 108 -8.18 -15.10 16.36
N GLU A 109 -6.91 -15.46 16.11
CA GLU A 109 -6.37 -16.75 16.55
C GLU A 109 -6.29 -16.86 18.07
N ALA A 110 -5.85 -15.81 18.76
CA ALA A 110 -5.83 -15.77 20.23
C ALA A 110 -7.24 -15.97 20.80
N ARG A 111 -8.25 -15.29 20.24
CA ARG A 111 -9.64 -15.42 20.68
C ARG A 111 -10.25 -16.79 20.40
N ARG A 112 -9.82 -17.48 19.33
CA ARG A 112 -10.19 -18.89 19.09
C ARG A 112 -9.70 -19.84 20.20
N LYS A 113 -8.74 -19.45 21.04
CA LYS A 113 -8.23 -20.27 22.16
C LYS A 113 -9.07 -20.16 23.42
N ARG A 114 -10.11 -19.30 23.45
CA ARG A 114 -11.08 -19.24 24.54
C ARG A 114 -11.78 -20.58 24.76
N ALA A 115 -12.23 -20.77 26.01
CA ALA A 115 -13.06 -21.89 26.39
C ALA A 115 -14.32 -21.96 25.50
N PRO A 116 -14.83 -23.16 25.15
CA PRO A 116 -15.93 -23.32 24.21
C PRO A 116 -17.20 -22.54 24.58
N SER A 117 -17.51 -22.41 25.86
CA SER A 117 -18.67 -21.64 26.36
C SER A 117 -18.59 -20.13 26.08
N ASP A 118 -17.37 -19.59 25.99
CA ASP A 118 -17.10 -18.17 25.70
C ASP A 118 -16.67 -17.93 24.24
N ARG A 119 -16.62 -18.99 23.43
CA ARG A 119 -16.31 -18.91 21.99
C ARG A 119 -17.56 -18.58 21.20
N VAL A 120 -18.10 -17.38 21.42
CA VAL A 120 -19.25 -16.84 20.71
C VAL A 120 -18.78 -15.78 19.73
N HIS A 121 -19.38 -15.73 18.54
CA HIS A 121 -19.18 -14.62 17.61
C HIS A 121 -19.82 -13.35 18.16
N ASP A 122 -19.00 -12.59 18.87
CA ASP A 122 -19.38 -11.32 19.50
C ASP A 122 -19.04 -10.14 18.58
N ALA A 123 -19.28 -8.92 19.09
CA ALA A 123 -18.97 -7.69 18.38
C ALA A 123 -17.47 -7.56 18.04
N VAL A 124 -16.57 -8.10 18.88
CA VAL A 124 -15.13 -8.02 18.65
C VAL A 124 -14.73 -8.89 17.47
N ASP A 125 -15.24 -10.13 17.40
CA ASP A 125 -15.00 -11.01 16.25
C ASP A 125 -15.52 -10.37 14.96
N ALA A 126 -16.69 -9.73 15.00
CA ALA A 126 -17.26 -9.04 13.84
C ALA A 126 -16.39 -7.86 13.38
N GLU A 127 -15.92 -7.01 14.29
CA GLU A 127 -15.05 -5.88 13.93
C GLU A 127 -13.65 -6.33 13.48
N LEU A 128 -13.06 -7.36 14.09
CA LEU A 128 -11.80 -7.96 13.63
C LEU A 128 -11.91 -8.57 12.23
N LEU A 129 -13.04 -9.21 11.90
CA LEU A 129 -13.26 -9.76 10.55
C LEU A 129 -13.45 -8.65 9.51
N LYS A 130 -14.19 -7.58 9.85
CA LYS A 130 -14.31 -6.40 8.98
C LYS A 130 -12.95 -5.74 8.76
N GLU A 131 -12.15 -5.60 9.81
CA GLU A 131 -10.78 -5.07 9.74
C GLU A 131 -9.89 -5.92 8.81
N CYS A 132 -9.93 -7.25 8.92
CA CYS A 132 -9.24 -8.14 7.99
C CYS A 132 -9.69 -7.95 6.53
N SER A 133 -11.00 -7.87 6.27
CA SER A 133 -11.52 -7.65 4.91
C SER A 133 -11.02 -6.33 4.33
N MET A 134 -11.12 -5.25 5.12
CA MET A 134 -10.64 -3.94 4.73
C MET A 134 -9.14 -3.94 4.39
N PHE A 135 -8.29 -4.53 5.23
CA PHE A 135 -6.85 -4.61 4.94
C PHE A 135 -6.55 -5.44 3.69
N GLN A 136 -7.33 -6.48 3.42
CA GLN A 136 -7.19 -7.27 2.21
C GLN A 136 -7.59 -6.47 0.95
N GLU A 137 -8.68 -5.71 1.03
CA GLU A 137 -9.14 -4.82 -0.05
C GLU A 137 -8.09 -3.72 -0.35
N VAL A 138 -7.57 -3.06 0.70
CA VAL A 138 -6.52 -2.05 0.57
C VAL A 138 -5.23 -2.66 -0.01
N THR A 139 -4.86 -3.89 0.39
CA THR A 139 -3.71 -4.60 -0.20
C THR A 139 -3.85 -4.73 -1.71
N GLY A 140 -5.03 -5.18 -2.18
CA GLY A 140 -5.29 -5.33 -3.61
C GLY A 140 -5.24 -3.99 -4.36
N LEU A 141 -5.84 -2.93 -3.79
CA LEU A 141 -5.80 -1.60 -4.38
C LEU A 141 -4.37 -1.05 -4.51
N LEU A 142 -3.55 -1.18 -3.45
CA LEU A 142 -2.17 -0.71 -3.46
C LEU A 142 -1.29 -1.49 -4.46
N GLN A 143 -1.54 -2.79 -4.65
CA GLN A 143 -0.84 -3.60 -5.66
C GLN A 143 -1.16 -3.12 -7.08
N ILE A 144 -2.44 -2.90 -7.39
CA ILE A 144 -2.88 -2.38 -8.69
C ILE A 144 -2.24 -1.02 -8.98
N VAL A 145 -2.27 -0.11 -7.99
CA VAL A 145 -1.66 1.22 -8.12
C VAL A 145 -0.14 1.12 -8.33
N LEU A 146 0.52 0.20 -7.65
CA LEU A 146 1.97 0.01 -7.80
C LEU A 146 2.35 -0.41 -9.23
N GLU A 147 1.55 -1.27 -9.85
CA GLU A 147 1.73 -1.67 -11.25
C GLU A 147 1.50 -0.48 -12.20
N GLN A 148 0.46 0.33 -11.96
CA GLN A 148 0.19 1.53 -12.76
C GLN A 148 1.32 2.55 -12.67
N ILE A 149 1.86 2.79 -11.47
CA ILE A 149 3.02 3.69 -11.28
C ILE A 149 4.25 3.13 -12.00
N ALA A 150 4.53 1.83 -11.87
CA ALA A 150 5.67 1.20 -12.53
C ALA A 150 5.60 1.32 -14.06
N GLU A 151 4.42 1.12 -14.64
CA GLU A 151 4.20 1.28 -16.07
C GLU A 151 4.32 2.75 -16.51
N GLN A 152 3.78 3.69 -15.72
CA GLN A 152 3.91 5.12 -16.02
C GLN A 152 5.38 5.57 -16.01
N ILE A 153 6.16 5.17 -14.99
CA ILE A 153 7.62 5.42 -14.94
C ILE A 153 8.32 4.87 -16.20
N ARG A 154 7.92 3.68 -16.67
CA ARG A 154 8.49 3.07 -17.88
C ARG A 154 8.17 3.91 -19.12
N LEU A 155 6.94 4.41 -19.24
CA LEU A 155 6.50 5.26 -20.35
C LEU A 155 7.22 6.62 -20.34
N ASP A 156 7.36 7.25 -19.17
CA ASP A 156 8.09 8.51 -19.00
C ASP A 156 9.57 8.34 -19.34
N ARG A 157 10.22 7.27 -18.86
CA ARG A 157 11.61 6.95 -19.24
C ARG A 157 11.78 6.71 -20.74
N SER A 158 10.78 6.10 -21.38
CA SER A 158 10.78 5.95 -22.85
C SER A 158 10.67 7.31 -23.55
N ALA A 159 9.80 8.20 -23.11
CA ALA A 159 9.69 9.55 -23.69
C ALA A 159 10.98 10.35 -23.48
N LYS A 160 11.56 10.28 -22.28
CA LYS A 160 12.86 10.86 -21.94
C LYS A 160 13.96 10.40 -22.91
N PHE A 161 14.07 9.10 -23.16
CA PHE A 161 15.06 8.55 -24.09
C PHE A 161 14.95 9.15 -25.50
N TYR A 162 13.73 9.29 -26.04
CA TYR A 162 13.53 9.87 -27.36
C TYR A 162 13.87 11.36 -27.41
N LEU A 163 13.57 12.12 -26.35
CA LEU A 163 14.00 13.52 -26.24
C LEU A 163 15.53 13.65 -26.18
N GLU A 164 16.21 12.82 -25.38
CA GLU A 164 17.67 12.82 -25.26
C GLU A 164 18.35 12.46 -26.60
N GLN A 165 17.81 11.47 -27.31
CA GLN A 165 18.31 11.09 -28.63
C GLN A 165 18.13 12.22 -29.65
N ASP A 166 16.96 12.86 -29.69
CA ASP A 166 16.70 14.00 -30.59
C ASP A 166 17.64 15.17 -30.28
N LEU A 167 17.83 15.49 -28.99
CA LEU A 167 18.73 16.55 -28.55
C LEU A 167 20.19 16.28 -28.98
N LYS A 168 20.64 15.03 -28.86
CA LYS A 168 21.99 14.60 -29.28
C LYS A 168 22.19 14.76 -30.78
N GLU A 169 21.24 14.29 -31.58
CA GLU A 169 21.28 14.39 -33.04
C GLU A 169 21.27 15.85 -33.49
N LYS A 170 20.41 16.68 -32.90
CA LYS A 170 20.37 18.12 -33.18
C LYS A 170 21.63 18.85 -32.76
N PHE A 171 22.25 18.49 -31.63
CA PHE A 171 23.53 19.07 -31.21
C PHE A 171 24.63 18.76 -32.22
N GLN A 172 24.72 17.52 -32.70
CA GLN A 172 25.67 17.13 -33.74
C GLN A 172 25.42 17.88 -35.04
N ALA A 173 24.16 17.96 -35.48
CA ALA A 173 23.76 18.71 -36.69
C ALA A 173 24.15 20.19 -36.57
N GLN A 174 23.88 20.83 -35.42
CA GLN A 174 24.25 22.22 -35.19
C GLN A 174 25.76 22.44 -35.26
N ASN A 175 26.57 21.55 -34.70
CA ASN A 175 28.04 21.68 -34.75
C ASN A 175 28.59 21.59 -36.18
N ILE A 176 28.01 20.68 -36.98
CA ILE A 176 28.34 20.56 -38.41
C ILE A 176 27.94 21.83 -39.16
N ASP A 177 26.70 22.29 -38.98
CA ASP A 177 26.18 23.48 -39.69
C ASP A 177 26.91 24.77 -39.27
N ASN A 178 27.26 24.91 -37.99
CA ASN A 178 28.12 25.98 -37.49
C ASN A 178 29.50 25.94 -38.17
N SER A 179 30.10 24.75 -38.28
CA SER A 179 31.39 24.60 -38.96
C SER A 179 31.27 25.00 -40.43
N CYS A 180 30.20 24.57 -41.10
CA CYS A 180 29.90 24.95 -42.49
C CYS A 180 29.71 26.46 -42.67
N ALA A 181 28.98 27.11 -41.76
CA ALA A 181 28.76 28.56 -41.81
C ALA A 181 30.07 29.36 -41.64
N LEU A 182 31.05 28.80 -40.90
CA LEU A 182 32.37 29.41 -40.69
C LEU A 182 33.39 29.09 -41.81
N MET A 183 33.09 28.15 -42.71
CA MET A 183 34.01 27.80 -43.79
C MET A 183 34.08 28.90 -44.85
N THR A 184 35.29 29.31 -45.19
CA THR A 184 35.61 30.20 -46.31
C THR A 184 36.53 29.48 -47.30
N VAL A 185 36.69 30.04 -48.50
CA VAL A 185 37.61 29.51 -49.53
C VAL A 185 39.05 29.33 -49.00
N GLN A 186 39.45 30.15 -48.03
CA GLN A 186 40.79 30.13 -47.44
C GLN A 186 40.94 29.10 -46.31
N THR A 187 39.84 28.63 -45.73
CA THR A 187 39.83 27.72 -44.57
C THR A 187 39.37 26.30 -44.94
N ILE A 188 39.26 25.99 -46.25
CA ILE A 188 38.92 24.66 -46.72
C ILE A 188 40.01 23.69 -46.24
N PRO A 189 39.69 22.65 -45.45
CA PRO A 189 40.67 21.65 -45.06
C PRO A 189 41.27 21.00 -46.32
N ASN A 190 42.55 20.63 -46.29
CA ASN A 190 43.26 19.96 -47.39
C ASN A 190 42.79 18.50 -47.57
N MET A 191 41.47 18.30 -47.56
CA MET A 191 40.78 17.04 -47.68
C MET A 191 40.82 16.69 -49.16
N GLN A 192 41.53 15.62 -49.52
CA GLN A 192 41.40 15.01 -50.82
C GLN A 192 39.91 14.72 -51.04
N LEU A 193 39.24 15.59 -51.79
CA LEU A 193 37.85 15.44 -52.24
C LEU A 193 37.82 14.28 -53.23
N SER A 194 38.03 13.06 -52.73
CA SER A 194 37.68 11.85 -53.46
C SER A 194 36.21 11.99 -53.81
N LYS A 195 35.87 11.81 -55.09
CA LYS A 195 34.50 11.80 -55.62
C LYS A 195 33.71 10.63 -55.00
N LYS A 196 33.47 10.65 -53.69
CA LYS A 196 32.54 9.78 -53.02
C LYS A 196 31.15 10.20 -53.47
N ASN A 197 30.33 9.22 -53.85
CA ASN A 197 28.96 9.45 -54.28
C ASN A 197 28.24 10.27 -53.20
N ILE A 198 27.85 11.50 -53.54
CA ILE A 198 27.05 12.35 -52.67
C ILE A 198 25.66 11.70 -52.59
N THR A 199 25.35 11.10 -51.45
CA THR A 199 24.02 10.56 -51.17
C THR A 199 23.03 11.70 -51.01
N ILE A 200 21.89 11.61 -51.70
CA ILE A 200 20.81 12.60 -51.61
C ILE A 200 20.09 12.43 -50.26
N ALA A 201 19.80 13.54 -49.58
CA ALA A 201 19.08 13.53 -48.32
C ALA A 201 17.68 12.90 -48.47
N THR A 202 17.29 12.07 -47.49
CA THR A 202 16.02 11.32 -47.50
C THR A 202 14.92 11.97 -46.66
N VAL A 203 15.27 12.95 -45.83
CA VAL A 203 14.36 13.62 -44.88
C VAL A 203 14.13 15.05 -45.31
N SER A 204 12.85 15.43 -45.50
CA SER A 204 12.46 16.82 -45.78
C SER A 204 12.50 17.68 -44.52
N PRO A 205 12.62 19.02 -44.64
CA PRO A 205 12.57 19.92 -43.48
C PRO A 205 11.31 19.76 -42.63
N LYS A 206 10.15 19.51 -43.28
CA LYS A 206 8.90 19.31 -42.55
C LYS A 206 8.88 18.00 -41.78
N GLN A 207 9.43 16.92 -42.36
CA GLN A 207 9.58 15.65 -41.63
C GLN A 207 10.54 15.78 -40.45
N TRP A 208 11.62 16.55 -40.59
CA TRP A 208 12.57 16.82 -39.51
C TRP A 208 11.92 17.56 -38.32
N GLU A 209 11.11 18.58 -38.60
CA GLU A 209 10.36 19.31 -37.57
C GLU A 209 9.32 18.40 -36.88
N ASN A 210 8.53 17.67 -37.68
CA ASN A 210 7.50 16.78 -37.18
C ASN A 210 8.03 15.69 -36.22
N ILE A 211 9.27 15.21 -36.40
CA ILE A 211 9.86 14.21 -35.48
C ILE A 211 9.99 14.80 -34.08
N SER A 212 10.45 16.05 -33.95
CA SER A 212 10.57 16.72 -32.65
C SER A 212 9.22 17.05 -32.06
N ASP A 213 8.28 17.53 -32.87
CA ASP A 213 6.91 17.81 -32.44
C ASP A 213 6.24 16.56 -31.86
N LEU A 214 6.43 15.39 -32.49
CA LEU A 214 5.91 14.12 -31.99
C LEU A 214 6.56 13.68 -30.67
N ASN A 215 7.88 13.85 -30.53
CA ASN A 215 8.59 13.52 -29.29
C ASN A 215 8.16 14.44 -28.15
N ILE A 216 8.01 15.74 -28.41
CA ILE A 216 7.53 16.74 -27.46
C ILE A 216 6.09 16.42 -27.04
N ALA A 217 5.17 16.22 -27.99
CA ALA A 217 3.78 15.90 -27.69
C ALA A 217 3.65 14.61 -26.88
N ARG A 218 4.49 13.60 -27.17
CA ARG A 218 4.54 12.37 -26.39
C ARG A 218 5.01 12.62 -24.96
N ALA A 219 6.07 13.41 -24.77
CA ALA A 219 6.57 13.73 -23.44
C ALA A 219 5.55 14.52 -22.60
N GLU A 220 4.88 15.50 -23.21
CA GLU A 220 3.80 16.25 -22.55
C GLU A 220 2.64 15.34 -22.17
N GLN A 221 2.25 14.42 -23.06
CA GLN A 221 1.20 13.45 -22.76
C GLN A 221 1.56 12.58 -21.55
N GLN A 222 2.78 12.02 -21.52
CA GLN A 222 3.17 11.15 -20.41
C GLN A 222 3.31 11.92 -19.09
N LYS A 223 3.87 13.14 -19.12
CA LYS A 223 3.90 14.04 -17.97
C LYS A 223 2.49 14.31 -17.42
N ASN A 224 1.52 14.63 -18.28
CA ASN A 224 0.14 14.90 -17.85
C ASN A 224 -0.55 13.65 -17.27
N ASN A 225 -0.28 12.47 -17.83
CA ASN A 225 -0.74 11.20 -17.28
C ASN A 225 -0.13 10.97 -15.89
N SER A 226 1.16 11.22 -15.73
CA SER A 226 1.85 11.10 -14.45
C SER A 226 1.27 12.02 -13.38
N LEU A 227 1.06 13.30 -13.69
CA LEU A 227 0.44 14.26 -12.77
C LEU A 227 -0.95 13.81 -12.31
N SER A 228 -1.75 13.32 -13.25
CA SER A 228 -3.11 12.82 -12.97
C SER A 228 -3.07 11.57 -12.11
N LEU A 229 -2.16 10.63 -12.40
CA LEU A 229 -1.97 9.40 -11.63
C LEU A 229 -1.53 9.73 -10.20
N ARG A 230 -0.54 10.62 -10.02
CA ARG A 230 -0.09 11.04 -8.69
C ARG A 230 -1.22 11.61 -7.86
N ALA A 231 -2.02 12.53 -8.41
CA ALA A 231 -3.14 13.13 -7.70
C ALA A 231 -4.17 12.07 -7.26
N LEU A 232 -4.47 11.10 -8.13
CA LEU A 232 -5.36 9.98 -7.81
C LEU A 232 -4.80 9.11 -6.68
N VAL A 233 -3.51 8.76 -6.75
CA VAL A 233 -2.86 7.90 -5.77
C VAL A 233 -2.74 8.57 -4.41
N GLU A 234 -2.40 9.85 -4.34
CA GLU A 234 -2.36 10.61 -3.08
C GLU A 234 -3.74 10.63 -2.40
N SER A 235 -4.80 10.86 -3.18
CA SER A 235 -6.18 10.81 -2.69
C SER A 235 -6.53 9.40 -2.18
N LEU A 236 -6.17 8.36 -2.92
CA LEU A 236 -6.40 6.96 -2.54
C LEU A 236 -5.67 6.60 -1.24
N LEU A 237 -4.40 6.99 -1.10
CA LEU A 237 -3.61 6.76 0.10
C LEU A 237 -4.25 7.43 1.32
N SER A 238 -4.71 8.69 1.16
CA SER A 238 -5.40 9.42 2.23
C SER A 238 -6.71 8.76 2.63
N GLN A 239 -7.57 8.43 1.66
CA GLN A 239 -8.85 7.82 1.94
C GLN A 239 -8.69 6.44 2.60
N SER A 240 -7.77 5.63 2.09
CA SER A 240 -7.48 4.30 2.63
C SER A 240 -6.95 4.39 4.07
N ALA A 241 -6.04 5.33 4.34
CA ALA A 241 -5.52 5.58 5.69
C ALA A 241 -6.62 5.96 6.67
N ASP A 242 -7.51 6.88 6.28
CA ASP A 242 -8.62 7.33 7.12
C ASP A 242 -9.60 6.20 7.43
N ASP A 243 -9.94 5.37 6.44
CA ASP A 243 -10.88 4.28 6.61
C ASP A 243 -10.29 3.15 7.46
N MET A 244 -9.02 2.80 7.23
CA MET A 244 -8.26 1.88 8.10
C MET A 244 -8.24 2.38 9.54
N GLN A 245 -7.98 3.66 9.76
CA GLN A 245 -7.92 4.22 11.10
C GLN A 245 -9.29 4.20 11.80
N LYS A 246 -10.39 4.46 11.07
CA LYS A 246 -11.75 4.35 11.60
C LYS A 246 -12.06 2.91 12.02
N GLN A 247 -11.74 1.93 11.18
CA GLN A 247 -12.02 0.52 11.47
C GLN A 247 -11.17 0.00 12.63
N PHE A 248 -9.91 0.39 12.71
CA PHE A 248 -9.03 0.03 13.83
C PHE A 248 -9.52 0.62 15.16
N ARG A 249 -10.02 1.87 15.15
CA ARG A 249 -10.68 2.48 16.32
C ARG A 249 -11.94 1.73 16.72
N ALA A 250 -12.82 1.42 15.77
CA ALA A 250 -14.05 0.67 16.04
C ALA A 250 -13.75 -0.71 16.67
N THR A 251 -12.72 -1.40 16.17
CA THR A 251 -12.27 -2.68 16.72
C THR A 251 -11.72 -2.53 18.14
N ASN A 252 -10.94 -1.49 18.41
CA ASN A 252 -10.42 -1.21 19.76
C ASN A 252 -11.54 -0.85 20.75
N GLU A 253 -12.53 -0.07 20.32
CA GLU A 253 -13.71 0.26 21.12
C GLU A 253 -14.54 -1.00 21.45
N ALA A 254 -14.74 -1.88 20.47
CA ALA A 254 -15.41 -3.16 20.68
C ALA A 254 -14.64 -4.04 21.70
N LEU A 255 -13.31 -4.11 21.58
CA LEU A 255 -12.45 -4.82 22.54
C LEU A 255 -12.59 -4.26 23.95
N GLN A 256 -12.50 -2.94 24.11
CA GLN A 256 -12.62 -2.27 25.41
C GLN A 256 -13.98 -2.52 26.05
N LEU A 257 -15.06 -2.41 25.27
CA LEU A 257 -16.41 -2.69 25.75
C LEU A 257 -16.54 -4.16 26.19
N ASN A 258 -16.04 -5.10 25.38
CA ASN A 258 -16.09 -6.52 25.71
C ASN A 258 -15.30 -6.85 26.99
N ILE A 259 -14.12 -6.25 27.17
CA ILE A 259 -13.31 -6.37 28.38
C ILE A 259 -14.11 -5.90 29.61
N GLN A 260 -14.80 -4.75 29.52
CA GLN A 260 -15.63 -4.23 30.62
C GLN A 260 -16.80 -5.18 30.94
N LEU A 261 -17.47 -5.71 29.91
CA LEU A 261 -18.57 -6.67 30.08
C LEU A 261 -18.10 -7.96 30.75
N ILE A 262 -16.95 -8.51 30.33
CA ILE A 262 -16.37 -9.71 30.94
C ILE A 262 -15.97 -9.45 32.40
N LYS A 263 -15.34 -8.30 32.70
CA LYS A 263 -15.00 -7.91 34.07
C LYS A 263 -16.23 -7.80 34.97
N ALA A 264 -17.30 -7.16 34.48
CA ALA A 264 -18.55 -7.03 35.21
C ALA A 264 -19.20 -8.41 35.46
N ALA A 265 -19.26 -9.27 34.44
CA ALA A 265 -19.80 -10.62 34.57
C ALA A 265 -18.97 -11.46 35.57
N LYS A 266 -17.64 -11.39 35.51
CA LYS A 266 -16.74 -12.08 36.44
C LYS A 266 -16.98 -11.62 37.88
N THR A 267 -17.05 -10.31 38.10
CA THR A 267 -17.32 -9.73 39.44
C THR A 267 -18.65 -10.22 40.00
N GLN A 268 -19.71 -10.26 39.17
CA GLN A 268 -21.02 -10.78 39.60
C GLN A 268 -20.98 -12.27 39.99
N LEU A 269 -20.11 -13.07 39.37
CA LEU A 269 -19.92 -14.48 39.74
C LEU A 269 -19.12 -14.59 41.06
N GLU A 270 -18.06 -13.80 41.20
CA GLU A 270 -17.24 -13.71 42.42
C GLU A 270 -18.08 -13.27 43.64
N ASP A 271 -19.02 -12.33 43.47
CA ASP A 271 -19.95 -11.85 44.51
C ASP A 271 -20.96 -12.90 44.98
N LYS A 272 -21.30 -13.87 44.10
CA LYS A 272 -22.22 -14.97 44.43
C LYS A 272 -21.52 -16.10 45.17
N LEU A 273 -20.23 -16.31 44.94
CA LEU A 273 -19.45 -17.39 45.52
C LEU A 273 -19.51 -17.47 47.07
N PRO A 274 -19.35 -16.37 47.85
CA PRO A 274 -19.41 -16.46 49.30
C PRO A 274 -20.81 -16.79 49.84
N LYS A 275 -21.87 -16.52 49.06
CA LYS A 275 -23.27 -16.79 49.47
C LYS A 275 -23.65 -18.27 49.41
N VAL A 276 -22.85 -19.08 48.72
CA VAL A 276 -23.04 -20.53 48.60
C VAL A 276 -22.43 -21.28 49.80
N GLY A 277 -21.76 -20.56 50.72
CA GLY A 277 -21.04 -21.15 51.86
C GLY A 277 -21.82 -21.17 53.19
N LEU A 278 -21.76 -22.34 53.84
CA LEU A 278 -21.97 -22.63 55.27
C LEU A 278 -23.41 -22.64 55.81
N ASN A 279 -24.13 -23.73 55.57
CA ASN A 279 -25.20 -24.17 56.47
C ASN A 279 -24.62 -25.11 57.54
N ARG A 280 -24.47 -24.62 58.78
CA ARG A 280 -24.20 -25.43 59.98
C ARG A 280 -25.39 -26.31 60.40
N ILE A 281 -26.51 -26.19 59.69
CA ILE A 281 -27.77 -26.88 59.94
C ILE A 281 -27.58 -28.40 60.01
N LYS A 282 -26.66 -28.98 59.23
CA LYS A 282 -26.37 -30.42 59.28
C LYS A 282 -25.84 -30.86 60.66
N GLU A 283 -24.90 -30.11 61.21
CA GLU A 283 -24.28 -30.42 62.52
C GLU A 283 -25.30 -30.25 63.64
N ASP A 284 -26.13 -29.21 63.57
CA ASP A 284 -27.20 -28.95 64.53
C ASP A 284 -28.30 -30.05 64.49
N LEU A 285 -28.69 -30.51 63.30
CA LEU A 285 -29.64 -31.62 63.13
C LEU A 285 -29.09 -32.95 63.67
N LEU A 286 -27.81 -33.24 63.44
CA LEU A 286 -27.16 -34.43 64.00
C LEU A 286 -27.12 -34.39 65.53
N ALA A 287 -26.83 -33.23 66.12
CA ALA A 287 -26.86 -33.04 67.57
C ALA A 287 -28.28 -33.22 68.14
N ALA A 288 -29.29 -32.65 67.49
CA ALA A 288 -30.69 -32.77 67.91
C ALA A 288 -31.23 -34.22 67.83
N ILE A 289 -30.81 -34.99 66.82
CA ILE A 289 -31.14 -36.41 66.71
C ILE A 289 -30.50 -37.19 67.87
N ALA A 290 -29.21 -36.96 68.15
CA ALA A 290 -28.50 -37.65 69.23
C ALA A 290 -29.13 -37.36 70.60
N GLU A 291 -29.53 -36.12 70.86
CA GLU A 291 -30.23 -35.74 72.09
C GLU A 291 -31.61 -36.43 72.19
N SER A 292 -32.38 -36.43 71.10
CA SER A 292 -33.69 -37.09 71.03
C SER A 292 -33.59 -38.62 71.24
N GLU A 293 -32.55 -39.25 70.71
CA GLU A 293 -32.27 -40.68 70.91
C GLU A 293 -31.93 -41.00 72.38
N GLN A 294 -31.24 -40.10 73.09
CA GLN A 294 -31.00 -40.25 74.53
C GLN A 294 -32.30 -40.21 75.33
N PHE A 295 -33.20 -39.26 75.02
CA PHE A 295 -34.53 -39.21 75.66
C PHE A 295 -35.36 -40.45 75.37
N LEU A 296 -35.33 -40.95 74.13
CA LEU A 296 -36.03 -42.18 73.74
C LEU A 296 -35.50 -43.40 74.52
N SER A 297 -34.19 -43.54 74.63
CA SER A 297 -33.55 -44.62 75.40
C SER A 297 -33.98 -44.61 76.86
N LEU A 298 -34.03 -43.42 77.47
CA LEU A 298 -34.50 -43.25 78.86
C LEU A 298 -35.97 -43.66 79.02
N ALA A 299 -36.86 -43.22 78.12
CA ALA A 299 -38.28 -43.57 78.16
C ALA A 299 -38.52 -45.08 77.96
N GLN A 300 -37.79 -45.69 77.02
CA GLN A 300 -37.83 -47.15 76.79
C GLN A 300 -37.30 -47.95 77.99
N ALA A 301 -36.19 -47.53 78.59
CA ALA A 301 -35.65 -48.16 79.79
C ALA A 301 -36.67 -48.10 80.96
N ARG A 302 -37.34 -46.96 81.14
CA ARG A 302 -38.43 -46.81 82.14
C ARG A 302 -39.60 -47.75 81.85
N LEU A 303 -40.03 -47.90 80.60
CA LEU A 303 -41.09 -48.83 80.21
C LEU A 303 -40.71 -50.29 80.48
N LEU A 304 -39.48 -50.70 80.16
CA LEU A 304 -38.98 -52.06 80.40
C LEU A 304 -39.00 -52.38 81.89
N LEU A 305 -38.48 -51.50 82.74
CA LEU A 305 -38.50 -51.69 84.19
C LEU A 305 -39.94 -51.78 84.75
N ARG A 306 -40.88 -51.01 84.20
CA ARG A 306 -42.28 -51.07 84.61
C ARG A 306 -43.00 -52.34 84.17
N LYS A 307 -42.53 -53.01 83.12
CA LYS A 307 -43.06 -54.30 82.64
C LYS A 307 -42.77 -55.45 83.62
N GLU A 308 -41.69 -55.36 84.38
CA GLU A 308 -41.29 -56.36 85.40
C GLU A 308 -42.14 -56.33 86.68
N ARG A 309 -43.13 -55.43 86.78
CA ARG A 309 -44.04 -55.38 87.92
C ARG A 309 -44.86 -56.69 88.01
N PRO A 310 -45.03 -57.27 89.20
CA PRO A 310 -45.71 -58.56 89.35
C PRO A 310 -47.24 -58.44 89.35
N GLY A 311 -47.91 -59.34 88.60
CA GLY A 311 -49.34 -59.61 88.69
C GLY A 311 -50.24 -58.38 88.51
N LYS A 312 -51.05 -58.07 89.52
CA LYS A 312 -52.02 -56.96 89.51
C LYS A 312 -51.40 -55.55 89.48
N GLU A 313 -50.09 -55.43 89.77
CA GLU A 313 -49.36 -54.15 89.76
C GLU A 313 -48.93 -53.71 88.34
N GLN A 314 -49.16 -54.55 87.32
CA GLN A 314 -49.11 -54.16 85.89
C GLN A 314 -50.35 -53.32 85.52
N CYS A 315 -50.57 -52.25 86.29
CA CYS A 315 -51.66 -51.34 86.06
C CYS A 315 -51.34 -50.39 84.91
N LEU A 316 -52.31 -50.15 84.02
CA LEU A 316 -52.26 -49.10 83.01
C LEU A 316 -52.55 -47.74 83.64
N ASP A 317 -51.68 -47.32 84.56
CA ASP A 317 -51.81 -46.03 85.24
C ASP A 317 -51.42 -44.86 84.32
N ALA A 318 -51.69 -43.63 84.78
CA ALA A 318 -51.41 -42.43 84.01
C ALA A 318 -49.93 -42.32 83.57
N ALA A 319 -48.98 -42.76 84.41
CA ALA A 319 -47.56 -42.73 84.09
C ALA A 319 -47.18 -43.76 83.00
N GLN A 320 -47.82 -44.94 83.00
CA GLN A 320 -47.65 -45.95 81.97
C GLN A 320 -48.16 -45.44 80.61
N ILE A 321 -49.36 -44.83 80.60
CA ILE A 321 -49.96 -44.24 79.39
C ILE A 321 -49.07 -43.11 78.85
N GLN A 322 -48.58 -42.24 79.74
CA GLN A 322 -47.74 -41.11 79.37
C GLN A 322 -46.38 -41.56 78.80
N LEU A 323 -45.74 -42.58 79.38
CA LEU A 323 -44.47 -43.12 78.86
C LEU A 323 -44.64 -43.79 77.49
N LEU A 324 -45.75 -44.49 77.24
CA LEU A 324 -46.06 -45.06 75.93
C LEU A 324 -46.25 -43.94 74.89
N ALA A 325 -47.01 -42.89 75.23
CA ALA A 325 -47.20 -41.74 74.38
C ALA A 325 -45.89 -40.97 74.12
N GLU A 326 -45.04 -40.82 75.14
CA GLU A 326 -43.71 -40.18 75.03
C GLU A 326 -42.81 -40.94 74.05
N VAL A 327 -42.76 -42.27 74.13
CA VAL A 327 -41.99 -43.10 73.17
C VAL A 327 -42.52 -42.96 71.75
N GLU A 328 -43.84 -42.97 71.54
CA GLU A 328 -44.41 -42.75 70.21
C GLU A 328 -44.07 -41.36 69.66
N GLN A 329 -44.17 -40.31 70.48
CA GLN A 329 -43.85 -38.95 70.07
C GLN A 329 -42.35 -38.76 69.79
N LEU A 330 -41.47 -39.30 70.62
CA LEU A 330 -40.01 -39.23 70.41
C LEU A 330 -39.59 -39.96 69.13
N ASN A 331 -40.17 -41.13 68.84
CA ASN A 331 -39.94 -41.81 67.57
C ASN A 331 -40.37 -40.94 66.38
N LEU A 332 -41.54 -40.31 66.44
CA LEU A 332 -42.03 -39.41 65.39
C LEU A 332 -41.11 -38.18 65.20
N HIS A 333 -40.60 -37.60 66.29
CA HIS A 333 -39.65 -36.50 66.22
C HIS A 333 -38.32 -36.93 65.59
N ILE A 334 -37.77 -38.08 65.99
CA ILE A 334 -36.53 -38.61 65.41
C ILE A 334 -36.71 -38.91 63.92
N THR A 335 -37.84 -39.48 63.50
CA THR A 335 -38.09 -39.72 62.06
C THR A 335 -38.15 -38.42 61.28
N LYS A 336 -38.84 -37.39 61.78
CA LYS A 336 -38.88 -36.07 61.14
C LYS A 336 -37.49 -35.42 61.06
N LEU A 337 -36.72 -35.46 62.15
CA LEU A 337 -35.35 -34.90 62.14
C LEU A 337 -34.44 -35.62 61.14
N ARG A 338 -34.60 -36.94 60.98
CA ARG A 338 -33.85 -37.73 59.98
C ARG A 338 -34.27 -37.38 58.55
N GLU A 339 -35.57 -37.13 58.31
CA GLU A 339 -36.07 -36.64 57.01
C GLU A 339 -35.47 -35.27 56.67
N GLU A 340 -35.51 -34.32 57.61
CA GLU A 340 -34.91 -32.98 57.44
C GLU A 340 -33.39 -33.03 57.25
N LEU A 341 -32.70 -33.95 57.92
CA LEU A 341 -31.27 -34.18 57.71
C LEU A 341 -30.99 -34.65 56.28
N ALA A 342 -31.76 -35.60 55.75
CA ALA A 342 -31.60 -36.10 54.39
C ALA A 342 -31.81 -34.98 53.35
N LEU A 343 -32.83 -34.14 53.54
CA LEU A 343 -33.09 -32.96 52.70
C LEU A 343 -31.93 -31.96 52.77
N SER A 344 -31.45 -31.64 53.98
CA SER A 344 -30.31 -30.75 54.19
C SER A 344 -29.02 -31.25 53.51
N GLU A 345 -28.75 -32.56 53.54
CA GLU A 345 -27.62 -33.16 52.83
C GLU A 345 -27.74 -33.07 51.31
N GLU A 346 -28.96 -33.21 50.77
CA GLU A 346 -29.21 -33.04 49.33
C GLU A 346 -29.00 -31.59 48.89
N GLU A 347 -29.53 -30.63 49.64
CA GLU A 347 -29.30 -29.20 49.43
C GLU A 347 -27.81 -28.85 49.53
N GLN A 348 -27.10 -29.39 50.52
CA GLN A 348 -25.65 -29.19 50.64
C GLN A 348 -24.89 -29.73 49.41
N ARG A 349 -25.25 -30.92 48.91
CA ARG A 349 -24.66 -31.46 47.68
C ARG A 349 -24.97 -30.57 46.47
N ALA A 350 -26.17 -30.00 46.38
CA ALA A 350 -26.55 -29.07 45.32
C ALA A 350 -25.74 -27.76 45.39
N LEU A 351 -25.55 -27.20 46.58
CA LEU A 351 -24.73 -26.01 46.80
C LEU A 351 -23.27 -26.25 46.41
N VAL A 352 -22.68 -27.39 46.77
CA VAL A 352 -21.30 -27.73 46.37
C VAL A 352 -21.16 -27.82 44.85
N ARG A 353 -22.13 -28.42 44.14
CA ARG A 353 -22.12 -28.43 42.67
C ARG A 353 -22.18 -27.01 42.10
N CYS A 354 -23.09 -26.17 42.61
CA CYS A 354 -23.21 -24.77 42.20
C CYS A 354 -21.92 -23.99 42.47
N GLN A 355 -21.23 -24.25 43.59
CA GLN A 355 -19.95 -23.64 43.91
C GLN A 355 -18.87 -24.00 42.88
N LEU A 356 -18.76 -25.28 42.51
CA LEU A 356 -17.82 -25.74 41.49
C LEU A 356 -18.12 -25.12 40.13
N GLU A 357 -19.38 -25.08 39.72
CA GLU A 357 -19.82 -24.43 38.48
C GLU A 357 -19.50 -22.93 38.47
N LEU A 358 -19.71 -22.23 39.59
CA LEU A 358 -19.34 -20.81 39.71
C LEU A 358 -17.83 -20.61 39.59
N GLN A 359 -17.03 -21.45 40.24
CA GLN A 359 -15.56 -21.37 40.17
C GLN A 359 -15.05 -21.62 38.74
N GLU A 360 -15.57 -22.65 38.06
CA GLU A 360 -15.25 -22.93 36.66
C GLU A 360 -15.60 -21.75 35.76
N ASN A 361 -16.79 -21.16 35.92
CA ASN A 361 -17.20 -19.99 35.15
C ASN A 361 -16.30 -18.76 35.42
N ILE A 362 -15.88 -18.54 36.66
CA ILE A 362 -14.94 -17.45 37.00
C ILE A 362 -13.60 -17.65 36.30
N GLU A 363 -13.09 -18.88 36.28
CA GLU A 363 -11.83 -19.22 35.59
C GLU A 363 -11.94 -19.05 34.07
N ILE A 364 -13.07 -19.48 33.48
CA ILE A 364 -13.37 -19.25 32.06
C ILE A 364 -13.39 -17.75 31.74
N LYS A 365 -14.08 -16.93 32.55
CA LYS A 365 -14.09 -15.46 32.37
C LYS A 365 -12.70 -14.85 32.56
N ALA A 366 -11.90 -15.36 33.49
CA ALA A 366 -10.52 -14.91 33.68
C ALA A 366 -9.65 -15.21 32.45
N ASN A 367 -9.80 -16.38 31.84
CA ASN A 367 -9.10 -16.74 30.60
C ASN A 367 -9.51 -15.84 29.42
N SER A 368 -10.81 -15.65 29.21
CA SER A 368 -11.34 -14.75 28.17
C SER A 368 -10.84 -13.32 28.35
N LEU A 369 -10.80 -12.84 29.60
CA LEU A 369 -10.29 -11.52 29.95
C LEU A 369 -8.80 -11.39 29.64
N TYR A 370 -7.98 -12.38 30.03
CA TYR A 370 -6.55 -12.39 29.72
C TYR A 370 -6.28 -12.32 28.22
N ILE A 371 -7.04 -13.06 27.41
CA ILE A 371 -6.88 -13.05 25.95
C ILE A 371 -7.19 -11.66 25.38
N ASP A 372 -8.30 -11.03 25.76
CA ASP A 372 -8.63 -9.71 25.19
C ASP A 372 -7.76 -8.59 25.76
N GLU A 373 -7.64 -8.51 27.08
CA GLU A 373 -7.00 -7.38 27.76
C GLU A 373 -5.48 -7.43 27.69
N VAL A 374 -4.88 -8.62 27.71
CA VAL A 374 -3.43 -8.78 27.68
C VAL A 374 -2.96 -9.11 26.27
N VAL A 375 -3.41 -10.24 25.70
CA VAL A 375 -2.86 -10.72 24.42
C VAL A 375 -3.26 -9.80 23.26
N CYS A 376 -4.55 -9.56 23.04
CA CYS A 376 -5.02 -8.76 21.91
C CYS A 376 -4.60 -7.29 22.01
N MET A 377 -4.75 -6.65 23.18
CA MET A 377 -4.35 -5.24 23.32
C MET A 377 -2.85 -5.03 23.15
N GLN A 378 -1.98 -5.91 23.68
CA GLN A 378 -0.53 -5.81 23.50
C GLN A 378 -0.10 -6.02 22.04
N LEU A 379 -0.74 -6.96 21.33
CA LEU A 379 -0.47 -7.17 19.91
C LEU A 379 -0.83 -5.93 19.07
N ARG A 380 -1.86 -5.18 19.47
CA ARG A 380 -2.38 -4.01 18.73
C ARG A 380 -1.67 -2.71 19.06
N GLU A 381 -1.03 -2.59 20.23
CA GLU A 381 -0.30 -1.39 20.65
C GLU A 381 0.78 -0.89 19.65
N PRO A 382 1.63 -1.74 19.06
CA PRO A 382 2.66 -1.29 18.11
C PRO A 382 2.13 -1.03 16.69
N VAL A 383 0.84 -1.27 16.42
CA VAL A 383 0.29 -1.11 15.06
C VAL A 383 0.18 0.37 14.72
N VAL A 384 0.98 0.79 13.73
CA VAL A 384 0.91 2.12 13.15
C VAL A 384 0.17 2.02 11.81
N ILE A 385 -1.02 2.61 11.75
CA ILE A 385 -1.72 2.79 10.48
C ILE A 385 -1.05 3.96 9.77
N CYS A 386 -0.71 3.75 8.50
CA CYS A 386 -0.01 4.74 7.68
C CYS A 386 -0.63 6.13 7.82
N HIS A 387 0.14 7.09 8.33
CA HIS A 387 -0.13 8.50 8.10
C HIS A 387 0.52 8.88 6.76
N VAL A 388 -0.28 9.52 5.89
CA VAL A 388 0.06 9.87 4.49
C VAL A 388 1.32 10.72 4.39
#